data_AF-A0A425WQE4-F1
#
_entry.id   AF-A0A425WQE4-F1
#
_cell.length_a   1.000
_cell.length_b   1.000
_cell.length_c   1.000
_cell.angle_alpha   90.00
_cell.angle_beta   90.00
_cell.angle_gamma   90.00
#
_symmetry.space_group_name_H-M   'P 1'
#
loop_
_entity.id
_entity.type
_entity.pdbx_description
1 polymer ?
#
loop_
_entity_poly.entity_id
_entity_poly.type
_entity_poly.pdbx_seq_one_letter_code
_entity_poly.pdbx_strand_id
1 'polypeptide(L)'
;MDDATTSVVGGWFMETECMRGYARMMIETVSRHGILRSMYSDKDSVFRALKDGSPTQFAFMMRDLGIRMIFARSPQAKERVERYNSTAQMRLPTDAVRFGIDSYDKLNPWFNDFYAPYLNAKFSYPPRDPVSDFIPLPEGTDLSRIFRTRETRVSHGCTISYGGAQYMMADADGVVLEVPDGTVLDVHVDAVTEEMYVERSGRRWGCRPISPREPVDISSAPDRRGLQHLLSQMSGENAARRG
;
A
#
# COMPACT_ATOMS: atom_id res chain seq x y z
N MET A 1 4.09 -10.80 13.40
CA MET A 1 4.38 -11.72 14.52
C MET A 1 5.88 -11.81 14.67
N ASP A 2 6.38 -11.69 15.89
CA ASP A 2 7.79 -11.91 16.23
C ASP A 2 8.07 -13.40 16.41
N ASP A 3 9.13 -13.92 15.79
CA ASP A 3 9.44 -15.36 15.79
C ASP A 3 10.06 -15.84 17.12
N ALA A 4 10.77 -14.95 17.81
CA ALA A 4 11.40 -15.24 19.09
C ALA A 4 10.39 -15.32 20.25
N THR A 5 9.41 -14.42 20.28
CA THR A 5 8.45 -14.29 21.39
C THR A 5 7.04 -14.73 21.06
N THR A 6 6.73 -14.99 19.79
CA THR A 6 5.36 -15.13 19.27
C THR A 6 4.47 -13.92 19.59
N SER A 7 5.03 -12.74 19.77
CA SER A 7 4.25 -11.52 20.00
C SER A 7 3.68 -10.94 18.71
N VAL A 8 2.47 -10.39 18.80
CA VAL A 8 1.90 -9.50 17.78
C VAL A 8 2.58 -8.14 17.92
N VAL A 9 3.29 -7.71 16.89
CA VAL A 9 4.06 -6.44 16.87
C VAL A 9 3.36 -5.31 16.11
N GLY A 10 2.23 -5.61 15.47
CA GLY A 10 1.48 -4.63 14.70
C GLY A 10 0.42 -5.29 13.82
N GLY A 11 -0.61 -4.52 13.47
CA GLY A 11 -1.67 -4.93 12.57
C GLY A 11 -2.34 -3.72 11.91
N TRP A 12 -2.89 -3.93 10.72
CA TRP A 12 -3.72 -2.93 10.06
C TRP A 12 -4.83 -3.59 9.25
N PHE A 13 -6.08 -3.24 9.55
CA PHE A 13 -7.29 -3.81 8.99
C PHE A 13 -7.90 -2.86 7.97
N MET A 14 -8.28 -3.43 6.84
CA MET A 14 -8.96 -2.77 5.73
C MET A 14 -10.02 -3.70 5.16
N GLU A 15 -10.96 -3.15 4.41
CA GLU A 15 -12.04 -3.92 3.76
C GLU A 15 -11.54 -5.00 2.82
N THR A 16 -10.43 -4.73 2.13
CA THR A 16 -9.81 -5.68 1.22
C THR A 16 -8.32 -5.81 1.50
N GLU A 17 -7.79 -7.00 1.28
CA GLU A 17 -6.36 -7.25 1.32
C GLU A 17 -5.67 -6.54 0.15
N CYS A 18 -4.80 -5.59 0.47
CA CYS A 18 -4.10 -4.81 -0.54
C CYS A 18 -2.72 -4.35 -0.04
N MET A 19 -1.86 -3.95 -0.97
CA MET A 19 -0.51 -3.43 -0.67
C MET A 19 -0.54 -2.30 0.37
N ARG A 20 -1.54 -1.42 0.32
CA ARG A 20 -1.66 -0.27 1.22
C ARG A 20 -1.91 -0.69 2.66
N GLY A 21 -2.69 -1.75 2.89
CA GLY A 21 -2.89 -2.32 4.22
C GLY A 21 -1.57 -2.81 4.81
N TYR A 22 -0.76 -3.51 4.01
CA TYR A 22 0.58 -3.93 4.42
C TYR A 22 1.52 -2.76 4.66
N ALA A 23 1.50 -1.72 3.82
CA ALA A 23 2.30 -0.52 4.05
C ALA A 23 1.95 0.16 5.38
N ARG A 24 0.65 0.32 5.69
CA ARG A 24 0.19 0.89 6.96
C ARG A 24 0.55 0.03 8.16
N MET A 25 0.38 -1.29 8.07
CA MET A 25 0.82 -2.23 9.10
C MET A 25 2.33 -2.11 9.37
N MET A 26 3.13 -1.96 8.32
CA MET A 26 4.58 -1.82 8.48
C MET A 26 4.97 -0.47 9.07
N ILE A 27 4.34 0.64 8.64
CA ILE A 27 4.52 1.96 9.27
C ILE A 27 4.24 1.89 10.76
N GLU A 28 3.12 1.26 11.14
CA GLU A 28 2.73 1.06 12.54
C GLU A 28 3.79 0.28 13.32
N THR A 29 4.26 -0.83 12.73
CA THR A 29 5.25 -1.71 13.35
C THR A 29 6.59 -0.98 13.55
N VAL A 30 7.11 -0.33 12.51
CA VAL A 30 8.43 0.32 12.58
C VAL A 30 8.44 1.56 13.46
N SER A 31 7.30 2.27 13.55
CA SER A 31 7.16 3.44 14.41
C SER A 31 7.16 3.05 15.89
N ARG A 32 6.58 1.90 16.24
CA ARG A 32 6.49 1.43 17.64
C ARG A 32 7.72 0.65 18.10
N HIS A 33 8.27 -0.19 17.23
CA HIS A 33 9.27 -1.18 17.61
C HIS A 33 10.63 -0.99 16.93
N GLY A 34 10.70 -0.18 15.87
CA GLY A 34 11.88 -0.04 15.03
C GLY A 34 11.86 -0.97 13.81
N ILE A 35 12.95 -0.94 13.05
CA ILE A 35 13.13 -1.70 11.82
C ILE A 35 13.52 -3.13 12.15
N LEU A 36 12.71 -4.09 11.69
CA LEU A 36 13.00 -5.51 11.79
C LEU A 36 14.04 -5.97 10.75
N ARG A 37 14.90 -6.93 11.10
CA ARG A 37 15.96 -7.41 10.18
C ARG A 37 15.42 -8.15 8.97
N SER A 38 14.40 -8.98 9.17
CA SER A 38 13.80 -9.76 8.10
C SER A 38 12.34 -10.07 8.37
N MET A 39 11.53 -10.11 7.31
CA MET A 39 10.15 -10.54 7.37
C MET A 39 9.94 -11.85 6.61
N TYR A 40 9.20 -12.76 7.22
CA TYR A 40 8.75 -13.98 6.57
C TYR A 40 7.37 -13.76 6.00
N SER A 41 7.19 -14.08 4.72
CA SER A 41 5.88 -14.07 4.10
C SER A 41 5.64 -15.36 3.32
N ASP A 42 4.38 -15.75 3.26
CA ASP A 42 3.92 -16.75 2.32
C ASP A 42 4.13 -16.25 0.89
N LYS A 43 4.04 -17.16 -0.10
CA LYS A 43 4.21 -16.82 -1.52
C LYS A 43 2.99 -16.07 -2.08
N ASP A 44 2.42 -15.17 -1.30
CA ASP A 44 1.32 -14.33 -1.74
C ASP A 44 1.80 -13.35 -2.82
N SER A 45 0.91 -13.11 -3.77
CA SER A 45 1.02 -12.22 -4.91
C SER A 45 1.39 -10.77 -4.53
N VAL A 46 1.12 -10.37 -3.28
CA VAL A 46 1.45 -9.05 -2.74
C VAL A 46 2.96 -8.83 -2.61
N PHE A 47 3.75 -9.90 -2.45
CA PHE A 47 5.19 -9.80 -2.16
C PHE A 47 6.07 -10.21 -3.34
N ARG A 48 5.52 -10.94 -4.32
CA ARG A 48 6.19 -11.28 -5.57
C ARG A 48 5.19 -11.34 -6.72
N ALA A 49 5.52 -10.69 -7.84
CA ALA A 49 4.69 -10.81 -9.04
C ALA A 49 4.64 -12.28 -9.50
N LEU A 50 3.43 -12.82 -9.65
CA LEU A 50 3.20 -14.22 -10.01
C LEU A 50 3.74 -14.58 -11.41
N LYS A 51 3.87 -13.58 -12.29
CA LYS A 51 4.16 -13.76 -13.71
C LYS A 51 5.65 -13.98 -14.01
N ASP A 52 6.53 -13.23 -13.36
CA ASP A 52 7.97 -13.21 -13.67
C ASP A 52 8.88 -13.19 -12.42
N GLY A 53 8.30 -13.15 -11.22
CA GLY A 53 9.07 -13.09 -9.99
C GLY A 53 9.66 -11.71 -9.68
N SER A 54 9.27 -10.67 -10.41
CA SER A 54 9.72 -9.30 -10.14
C SER A 54 9.28 -8.82 -8.74
N PRO A 55 10.09 -7.98 -8.08
CA PRO A 55 9.71 -7.39 -6.79
C PRO A 55 8.45 -6.55 -6.95
N THR A 56 7.50 -6.71 -6.02
CA THR A 56 6.31 -5.86 -5.96
C THR A 56 6.66 -4.46 -5.43
N GLN A 57 5.73 -3.51 -5.58
CA GLN A 57 5.89 -2.17 -4.98
C GLN A 57 6.17 -2.26 -3.48
N PHE A 58 5.49 -3.17 -2.78
CA PHE A 58 5.76 -3.42 -1.36
C PHE A 58 7.16 -3.99 -1.10
N ALA A 59 7.63 -4.91 -1.94
CA ALA A 59 8.99 -5.43 -1.83
C ALA A 59 10.06 -4.33 -1.95
N PHE A 60 9.83 -3.33 -2.82
CA PHE A 60 10.69 -2.16 -2.91
C PHE A 60 10.67 -1.31 -1.63
N MET A 61 9.50 -1.10 -1.01
CA MET A 61 9.39 -0.38 0.28
C MET A 61 10.20 -1.09 1.38
N MET A 62 10.12 -2.41 1.46
CA MET A 62 10.87 -3.20 2.46
C MET A 62 12.37 -3.11 2.23
N ARG A 63 12.82 -3.21 0.98
CA ARG A 63 14.23 -3.04 0.62
C ARG A 63 14.74 -1.65 1.02
N ASP A 64 13.96 -0.61 0.77
CA ASP A 64 14.35 0.78 1.08
C ASP A 64 14.42 1.04 2.60
N LEU A 65 13.69 0.26 3.42
CA LEU A 65 13.87 0.20 4.88
C LEU A 65 15.06 -0.65 5.33
N GLY A 66 15.73 -1.37 4.43
CA GLY A 66 16.76 -2.34 4.78
C GLY A 66 16.23 -3.67 5.32
N ILE A 67 14.94 -3.95 5.13
CA ILE A 67 14.28 -5.18 5.60
C ILE A 67 14.46 -6.28 4.56
N ARG A 68 15.03 -7.42 4.97
CA ARG A 68 15.14 -8.60 4.10
C ARG A 68 13.83 -9.37 4.07
N MET A 69 13.18 -9.45 2.91
CA MET A 69 12.04 -10.35 2.73
C MET A 69 12.50 -11.80 2.49
N ILE A 70 11.97 -12.72 3.27
CA ILE A 70 12.22 -14.17 3.18
C ILE A 70 10.90 -14.84 2.80
N PHE A 71 10.87 -15.48 1.64
CA PHE A 71 9.70 -16.21 1.17
C PHE A 71 9.78 -17.66 1.62
N ALA A 72 8.83 -18.09 2.43
CA ALA A 72 8.81 -19.46 2.93
C ALA A 72 8.73 -20.47 1.76
N ARG A 73 9.63 -21.46 1.77
CA ARG A 73 9.65 -22.57 0.81
C ARG A 73 9.12 -23.88 1.41
N SER A 74 8.88 -23.96 2.72
CA SER A 74 8.43 -25.20 3.35
C SER A 74 7.33 -25.01 4.42
N PRO A 75 6.50 -26.04 4.64
CA PRO A 75 5.45 -26.04 5.66
C PRO A 75 5.95 -25.97 7.11
N GLN A 76 7.22 -26.28 7.40
CA GLN A 76 7.71 -26.37 8.79
C GLN A 76 7.72 -25.02 9.54
N ALA A 77 7.83 -23.89 8.85
CA ALA A 77 7.69 -22.56 9.48
C ALA A 77 6.23 -22.23 9.85
N LYS A 78 5.26 -22.94 9.27
CA LYS A 78 3.82 -22.67 9.43
C LYS A 78 3.21 -23.28 10.69
N GLU A 79 3.61 -24.47 11.13
CA GLU A 79 2.87 -25.22 12.17
C GLU A 79 2.80 -24.55 13.56
N ARG A 80 3.74 -23.66 13.89
CA ARG A 80 3.74 -22.91 15.17
C ARG A 80 2.99 -21.58 15.05
N VAL A 81 3.18 -20.90 13.93
CA VAL A 81 2.48 -19.65 13.59
C VAL A 81 0.99 -19.93 13.36
N GLU A 82 0.63 -21.02 12.68
CA GLU A 82 -0.77 -21.39 12.45
C GLU A 82 -1.50 -21.74 13.74
N ARG A 83 -0.91 -22.49 14.68
CA ARG A 83 -1.59 -22.79 15.97
C ARG A 83 -1.88 -21.55 16.80
N TYR A 84 -0.96 -20.58 16.84
CA TYR A 84 -1.18 -19.30 17.51
C TYR A 84 -2.21 -18.43 16.76
N ASN A 85 -2.05 -18.34 15.44
CA ASN A 85 -2.92 -17.54 14.56
C ASN A 85 -4.35 -18.06 14.57
N SER A 86 -4.60 -19.37 14.59
CA SER A 86 -5.96 -19.92 14.66
C SER A 86 -6.71 -19.46 15.92
N THR A 87 -6.03 -19.31 17.05
CA THR A 87 -6.70 -18.91 18.30
C THR A 87 -6.90 -17.40 18.38
N ALA A 88 -5.91 -16.59 17.99
CA ALA A 88 -6.02 -15.14 18.05
C ALA A 88 -6.88 -14.55 16.93
N GLN A 89 -6.74 -15.06 15.68
CA GLN A 89 -7.51 -14.57 14.52
C GLN A 89 -8.98 -14.94 14.62
N MET A 90 -9.32 -16.12 15.15
CA MET A 90 -10.73 -16.51 15.33
C MET A 90 -11.43 -15.68 16.41
N ARG A 91 -10.69 -15.18 17.41
CA ARG A 91 -11.28 -14.38 18.51
C ARG A 91 -11.46 -12.92 18.14
N LEU A 92 -10.60 -12.38 17.27
CA LEU A 92 -10.60 -10.96 16.95
C LEU A 92 -11.98 -10.44 16.49
N PRO A 93 -12.72 -11.09 15.57
CA PRO A 93 -14.06 -10.60 15.19
C PRO A 93 -15.04 -10.61 16.37
N THR A 94 -15.03 -11.66 17.18
CA THR A 94 -15.93 -11.78 18.36
C THR A 94 -15.59 -10.74 19.42
N ASP A 95 -14.30 -10.55 19.72
CA ASP A 95 -13.84 -9.58 20.69
C ASP A 95 -14.09 -8.15 20.18
N ALA A 96 -13.86 -7.85 18.90
CA ALA A 96 -14.20 -6.56 18.31
C ALA A 96 -15.69 -6.22 18.50
N VAL A 97 -16.60 -7.17 18.25
CA VAL A 97 -18.04 -7.00 18.53
C VAL A 97 -18.30 -6.79 20.02
N ARG A 98 -17.66 -7.58 20.89
CA ARG A 98 -17.81 -7.46 22.36
C ARG A 98 -17.36 -6.11 22.89
N PHE A 99 -16.32 -5.51 22.29
CA PHE A 99 -15.81 -4.20 22.65
C PHE A 99 -16.50 -3.04 21.89
N GLY A 100 -17.54 -3.32 21.10
CA GLY A 100 -18.30 -2.31 20.38
C GLY A 100 -17.53 -1.63 19.25
N ILE A 101 -16.58 -2.34 18.64
CA ILE A 101 -15.80 -1.85 17.50
C ILE A 101 -16.60 -2.04 16.21
N ASP A 102 -16.93 -0.94 15.55
CA ASP A 102 -17.85 -0.90 14.40
C ASP A 102 -17.22 -0.35 13.10
N SER A 103 -15.94 0.02 13.14
CA SER A 103 -15.25 0.70 12.04
C SER A 103 -13.74 0.44 12.08
N TYR A 104 -13.09 0.48 10.92
CA TYR A 104 -11.63 0.33 10.82
C TYR A 104 -10.86 1.43 11.55
N ASP A 105 -11.40 2.65 11.58
CA ASP A 105 -10.82 3.79 12.29
C ASP A 105 -10.79 3.57 13.81
N LYS A 106 -11.76 2.81 14.36
CA LYS A 106 -11.73 2.39 15.77
C LYS A 106 -10.91 1.10 15.97
N LEU A 107 -11.01 0.16 15.03
CA LEU A 107 -10.36 -1.16 15.11
C LEU A 107 -8.85 -1.04 15.10
N ASN A 108 -8.26 -0.21 14.24
CA ASN A 108 -6.80 -0.12 14.10
C ASN A 108 -6.11 0.42 15.36
N PRO A 109 -6.53 1.56 15.95
CA PRO A 109 -5.99 2.01 17.23
C PRO A 109 -6.27 1.01 18.35
N TRP A 110 -7.52 0.55 18.51
CA TRP A 110 -7.88 -0.42 19.55
C TRP A 110 -7.04 -1.71 19.46
N PHE A 111 -6.78 -2.19 18.25
CA PHE A 111 -5.97 -3.37 18.04
C PHE A 111 -4.53 -3.15 18.49
N ASN A 112 -3.88 -2.09 18.01
CA ASN A 112 -2.46 -1.86 18.26
C ASN A 112 -2.18 -1.36 19.69
N ASP A 113 -3.06 -0.54 20.26
CA ASP A 113 -2.87 0.06 21.59
C ASP A 113 -3.32 -0.84 22.74
N PHE A 114 -4.33 -1.68 22.51
CA PHE A 114 -4.92 -2.50 23.57
C PHE A 114 -4.88 -3.98 23.27
N TYR A 115 -5.46 -4.43 22.15
CA TYR A 115 -5.72 -5.85 21.93
C TYR A 115 -4.44 -6.65 21.68
N ALA A 116 -3.50 -6.15 20.90
CA ALA A 116 -2.21 -6.81 20.66
C ALA A 116 -1.40 -6.94 21.97
N PRO A 117 -1.20 -5.87 22.78
CA PRO A 117 -0.61 -6.01 24.12
C PRO A 117 -1.36 -7.01 25.03
N TYR A 118 -2.69 -6.99 25.02
CA TYR A 118 -3.53 -7.93 25.77
C TYR A 118 -3.32 -9.39 25.35
N LEU A 119 -3.21 -9.67 24.05
CA LEU A 119 -2.90 -10.99 23.54
C LEU A 119 -1.48 -11.41 23.91
N ASN A 120 -0.50 -10.50 23.76
CA ASN A 120 0.90 -10.78 24.06
C ASN A 120 1.09 -11.14 25.53
N ALA A 121 0.40 -10.46 26.45
CA ALA A 121 0.44 -10.78 27.88
C ALA A 121 -0.09 -12.20 28.21
N LYS A 122 -0.93 -12.78 27.35
CA LYS A 122 -1.54 -14.09 27.56
C LYS A 122 -0.84 -15.23 26.83
N PHE A 123 -0.28 -14.94 25.66
CA PHE A 123 0.11 -15.98 24.72
C PHE A 123 1.56 -15.86 24.22
N SER A 124 2.26 -14.75 24.46
CA SER A 124 3.67 -14.63 24.12
C SER A 124 4.56 -15.44 25.07
N TYR A 125 5.71 -15.85 24.55
CA TYR A 125 6.76 -16.52 25.31
C TYR A 125 7.94 -15.56 25.54
N PRO A 126 8.67 -15.71 26.65
CA PRO A 126 9.94 -15.01 26.81
C PRO A 126 10.89 -15.43 25.68
N PRO A 127 11.63 -14.48 25.08
CA PRO A 127 12.59 -14.82 24.04
C PRO A 127 13.76 -15.60 24.66
N ARG A 128 14.41 -16.44 23.84
CA ARG A 128 15.62 -17.15 24.28
C ARG A 128 16.80 -16.20 24.53
N ASP A 129 16.88 -15.14 23.73
CA ASP A 129 17.82 -14.04 23.89
C ASP A 129 17.02 -12.78 24.28
N PRO A 130 17.29 -12.14 25.43
CA PRO A 130 16.59 -10.93 25.82
C PRO A 130 16.96 -9.70 24.98
N VAL A 131 18.01 -9.75 24.17
CA VAL A 131 18.42 -8.64 23.30
C VAL A 131 17.50 -8.57 22.08
N SER A 132 16.87 -7.41 21.89
CA SER A 132 16.03 -7.17 20.71
C SER A 132 16.88 -6.99 19.46
N ASP A 133 16.44 -7.62 18.37
CA ASP A 133 17.04 -7.51 17.04
C ASP A 133 16.51 -6.32 16.23
N PHE A 134 15.50 -5.62 16.74
CA PHE A 134 14.96 -4.41 16.12
C PHE A 134 16.00 -3.28 16.15
N ILE A 135 16.17 -2.64 15.00
CA ILE A 135 17.05 -1.48 14.85
C ILE A 135 16.19 -0.22 15.05
N PRO A 136 16.60 0.74 15.89
CA PRO A 136 15.86 1.99 16.04
C PRO A 136 15.64 2.67 14.68
N LEU A 137 14.42 3.15 14.44
CA LEU A 137 14.12 3.96 13.27
C LEU A 137 14.93 5.27 13.37
N PRO A 138 15.81 5.60 12.40
CA PRO A 138 16.63 6.80 12.48
C PRO A 138 15.77 8.06 12.62
N GLU A 139 16.19 8.98 13.48
CA GLU A 139 15.50 10.26 13.67
C GLU A 139 15.40 11.03 12.33
N GLY A 140 14.22 11.61 12.06
CA GLY A 140 13.97 12.33 10.82
C GLY A 140 13.74 11.45 9.58
N THR A 141 13.61 10.12 9.74
CA THR A 141 13.23 9.24 8.62
C THR A 141 11.87 9.63 8.07
N ASP A 142 11.83 10.03 6.80
CA ASP A 142 10.60 10.35 6.08
C ASP A 142 9.96 9.07 5.51
N LEU A 143 9.03 8.49 6.27
CA LEU A 143 8.32 7.27 5.88
C LEU A 143 7.49 7.46 4.59
N SER A 144 7.09 8.68 4.22
CA SER A 144 6.33 8.94 2.98
C SER A 144 7.16 8.71 1.72
N ARG A 145 8.49 8.91 1.80
CA ARG A 145 9.43 8.62 0.70
C ARG A 145 9.74 7.13 0.55
N ILE A 146 9.53 6.38 1.63
CA ILE A 146 9.73 4.93 1.67
C ILE A 146 8.46 4.23 1.20
N PHE A 147 7.33 4.50 1.85
CA PHE A 147 6.04 3.86 1.61
C PHE A 147 5.27 4.53 0.47
N ARG A 148 5.82 4.41 -0.74
CA ARG A 148 5.23 4.91 -1.98
C ARG A 148 5.39 3.93 -3.13
N THR A 149 4.45 3.90 -4.05
CA THR A 149 4.65 3.22 -5.33
C THR A 149 5.61 4.03 -6.21
N ARG A 150 6.25 3.37 -7.16
CA ARG A 150 7.12 4.00 -8.15
C ARG A 150 6.81 3.43 -9.52
N GLU A 151 6.40 4.30 -10.44
CA GLU A 151 6.12 3.93 -11.82
C GLU A 151 6.73 4.93 -12.78
N THR A 152 7.46 4.43 -13.77
CA THR A 152 8.04 5.28 -14.80
C THR A 152 6.99 5.62 -15.85
N ARG A 153 6.79 6.91 -16.10
CA ARG A 153 5.86 7.47 -17.11
C ARG A 153 6.61 8.42 -18.03
N VAL A 154 6.03 8.64 -19.21
CA VAL A 154 6.57 9.56 -20.21
C VAL A 154 5.64 10.77 -20.30
N SER A 155 6.20 11.97 -20.29
CA SER A 155 5.44 13.21 -20.41
C SER A 155 4.92 13.43 -21.82
N HIS A 156 3.73 14.02 -21.90
CA HIS A 156 3.16 14.54 -23.14
C HIS A 156 2.34 15.81 -22.83
N GLY A 157 2.72 16.95 -23.41
CA GLY A 157 2.10 18.24 -23.17
C GLY A 157 2.15 18.70 -21.72
N CYS A 158 3.26 18.48 -21.00
CA CYS A 158 3.38 18.70 -19.54
C CYS A 158 2.40 17.87 -18.68
N THR A 159 1.85 16.79 -19.24
CA THR A 159 0.97 15.84 -18.55
C THR A 159 1.58 14.45 -18.52
N ILE A 160 1.05 13.58 -17.66
CA ILE A 160 1.35 12.15 -17.64
C ILE A 160 0.05 11.34 -17.71
N SER A 161 0.11 10.16 -18.33
CA SER A 161 -1.00 9.19 -18.30
C SER A 161 -0.78 8.16 -17.19
N TYR A 162 -1.78 8.00 -16.33
CA TYR A 162 -1.78 7.06 -15.21
C TYR A 162 -3.20 6.53 -14.98
N GLY A 163 -3.35 5.21 -14.81
CA GLY A 163 -4.67 4.61 -14.54
C GLY A 163 -5.77 4.92 -15.58
N GLY A 164 -5.39 5.19 -16.84
CA GLY A 164 -6.34 5.57 -17.90
C GLY A 164 -6.81 7.04 -17.88
N ALA A 165 -6.24 7.87 -17.01
CA ALA A 165 -6.50 9.31 -16.93
C ALA A 165 -5.21 10.12 -17.15
N GLN A 166 -5.38 11.40 -17.50
CA GLN A 166 -4.28 12.35 -17.64
C GLN A 166 -4.17 13.27 -16.43
N TYR A 167 -2.94 13.50 -15.99
CA TYR A 167 -2.62 14.32 -14.84
C TYR A 167 -1.63 15.41 -15.20
N MET A 168 -1.89 16.61 -14.71
CA MET A 168 -0.99 17.76 -14.76
C MET A 168 -0.14 17.77 -13.49
N MET A 169 1.15 18.03 -13.66
CA MET A 169 2.10 18.13 -12.55
C MET A 169 2.26 19.59 -12.16
N ALA A 170 1.96 19.95 -10.92
CA ALA A 170 2.08 21.31 -10.42
C ALA A 170 2.55 21.33 -8.97
N ASP A 171 3.24 22.39 -8.56
CA ASP A 171 3.60 22.57 -7.15
C ASP A 171 2.40 23.05 -6.30
N ALA A 172 2.65 23.33 -5.02
CA ALA A 172 1.61 23.77 -4.09
C ALA A 172 0.96 25.10 -4.51
N ASP A 173 1.74 25.99 -5.14
CA ASP A 173 1.29 27.31 -5.62
C ASP A 173 0.57 27.22 -6.97
N GLY A 174 0.51 26.03 -7.58
CA GLY A 174 -0.13 25.78 -8.86
C GLY A 174 0.77 26.07 -10.06
N VAL A 175 2.07 26.30 -9.85
CA VAL A 175 3.03 26.43 -10.95
C VAL A 175 3.21 25.06 -11.59
N VAL A 176 3.00 24.97 -12.89
CA VAL A 176 3.09 23.72 -13.65
C VAL A 176 4.56 23.33 -13.83
N LEU A 177 4.85 22.04 -13.69
CA LEU A 177 6.14 21.48 -14.06
C LEU A 177 6.27 21.44 -15.59
N GLU A 178 7.01 22.39 -16.14
CA GLU A 178 7.33 22.40 -17.56
C GLU A 178 8.45 21.40 -17.87
N VAL A 179 8.14 20.43 -18.72
CA VAL A 179 9.09 19.43 -19.21
C VAL A 179 8.90 19.22 -20.70
N PRO A 180 9.97 18.99 -21.48
CA PRO A 180 9.85 18.59 -22.87
C PRO A 180 9.01 17.33 -23.02
N ASP A 181 8.30 17.21 -24.14
CA ASP A 181 7.62 15.98 -24.50
C ASP A 181 8.60 14.81 -24.62
N GLY A 182 8.17 13.62 -24.21
CA GLY A 182 9.03 12.44 -24.18
C GLY A 182 9.94 12.36 -22.95
N THR A 183 9.82 13.28 -21.99
CA THR A 183 10.62 13.20 -20.77
C THR A 183 10.15 12.04 -19.90
N VAL A 184 11.10 11.17 -19.54
CA VAL A 184 10.86 10.06 -18.61
C VAL A 184 10.84 10.60 -17.18
N LEU A 185 9.79 10.27 -16.43
CA LEU A 185 9.54 10.73 -15.07
C LEU A 185 9.17 9.54 -14.18
N ASP A 186 9.69 9.53 -12.95
CA ASP A 186 9.22 8.60 -11.94
C ASP A 186 8.05 9.22 -11.17
N VAL A 187 6.90 8.55 -11.30
CA VAL A 187 5.66 8.93 -10.65
C VAL A 187 5.53 8.13 -9.37
N HIS A 188 5.20 8.84 -8.30
CA HIS A 188 5.04 8.28 -6.97
C HIS A 188 3.59 8.43 -6.52
N VAL A 189 3.07 7.40 -5.86
CA VAL A 189 1.81 7.48 -5.11
C VAL A 189 2.11 7.10 -3.67
N ASP A 190 1.84 8.00 -2.74
CA ASP A 190 1.99 7.72 -1.31
C ASP A 190 1.01 6.62 -0.88
N ALA A 191 1.50 5.59 -0.19
CA ALA A 191 0.69 4.42 0.14
C ALA A 191 -0.40 4.73 1.20
N VAL A 192 -0.24 5.81 1.96
CA VAL A 192 -1.12 6.23 3.04
C VAL A 192 -2.16 7.22 2.51
N THR A 193 -1.69 8.36 2.02
CA THR A 193 -2.49 9.53 1.59
C THR A 193 -3.03 9.42 0.17
N GLU A 194 -2.46 8.52 -0.65
CA GLU A 194 -2.81 8.34 -2.07
C GLU A 194 -2.50 9.56 -2.94
N GLU A 195 -1.79 10.54 -2.40
CA GLU A 195 -1.32 11.67 -3.17
C GLU A 195 -0.32 11.19 -4.22
N MET A 196 -0.61 11.52 -5.48
CA MET A 196 0.28 11.28 -6.60
C MET A 196 1.18 12.49 -6.84
N TYR A 197 2.46 12.24 -7.10
CA TYR A 197 3.44 13.29 -7.31
C TYR A 197 4.66 12.83 -8.11
N VAL A 198 5.44 13.80 -8.57
CA VAL A 198 6.77 13.61 -9.18
C VAL A 198 7.79 14.39 -8.37
N GLU A 199 8.99 13.83 -8.18
CA GLU A 199 10.12 14.54 -7.59
C GLU A 199 11.09 14.98 -8.69
N ARG A 200 11.33 16.29 -8.80
CA ARG A 200 12.27 16.84 -9.78
C ARG A 200 12.93 18.11 -9.27
N SER A 201 14.24 18.21 -9.47
CA SER A 201 15.05 19.35 -9.02
C SER A 201 14.92 19.61 -7.52
N GLY A 202 14.81 18.54 -6.72
CA GLY A 202 14.63 18.63 -5.26
C GLY A 202 13.24 19.09 -4.81
N ARG A 203 12.29 19.30 -5.72
CA ARG A 203 10.91 19.70 -5.41
C ARG A 203 9.92 18.59 -5.71
N ARG A 204 8.82 18.57 -4.95
CA ARG A 204 7.67 17.68 -5.14
C ARG A 204 6.60 18.43 -5.94
N TRP A 205 6.16 17.82 -7.02
CA TRP A 205 5.12 18.33 -7.92
C TRP A 205 3.92 17.39 -7.80
N GLY A 206 2.82 17.88 -7.23
CA GLY A 206 1.59 17.12 -7.13
C GLY A 206 0.95 16.88 -8.49
N CYS A 207 0.42 15.69 -8.71
CA CYS A 207 -0.26 15.32 -9.95
C CYS A 207 -1.77 15.46 -9.78
N ARG A 208 -2.37 16.41 -10.48
CA ARG A 208 -3.82 16.69 -10.43
C ARG A 208 -4.49 16.20 -11.71
N PRO A 209 -5.64 15.51 -11.64
CA PRO A 209 -6.33 15.03 -12.84
C PRO A 209 -6.82 16.23 -13.67
N ILE A 210 -6.61 16.17 -14.99
CA ILE A 210 -6.99 17.26 -15.92
C ILE A 210 -8.47 17.15 -16.30
N SER A 211 -9.04 15.95 -16.21
CA SER A 211 -10.48 15.70 -16.22
C SER A 211 -10.71 14.34 -15.55
N PRO A 212 -11.55 14.24 -14.50
CA PRO A 212 -12.01 12.93 -14.07
C PRO A 212 -12.82 12.34 -15.24
N ARG A 213 -12.43 11.17 -15.71
CA ARG A 213 -13.33 10.38 -16.54
C ARG A 213 -14.45 9.95 -15.59
N GLU A 214 -15.66 10.49 -15.74
CA GLU A 214 -16.81 9.82 -15.13
C GLU A 214 -16.77 8.38 -15.66
N PRO A 215 -16.77 7.35 -14.78
CA PRO A 215 -16.99 6.01 -15.25
C PRO A 215 -18.36 6.04 -15.94
N VAL A 216 -18.38 5.96 -17.26
CA VAL A 216 -19.64 5.75 -17.98
C VAL A 216 -20.13 4.40 -17.50
N ASP A 217 -21.18 4.41 -16.70
CA ASP A 217 -21.83 3.19 -16.24
C ASP A 217 -22.47 2.51 -17.45
N ILE A 218 -21.72 1.62 -18.09
CA ILE A 218 -22.20 0.83 -19.23
C ILE A 218 -23.38 -0.07 -18.82
N SER A 219 -23.58 -0.30 -17.51
CA SER A 219 -24.73 -1.04 -16.98
C SER A 219 -26.00 -0.20 -16.88
N SER A 220 -25.89 1.14 -16.97
CA SER A 220 -27.05 2.05 -17.00
C SER A 220 -27.63 2.23 -18.41
N ALA A 221 -27.07 1.58 -19.44
CA ALA A 221 -27.62 1.60 -20.79
C ALA A 221 -28.89 0.72 -20.85
N PRO A 222 -30.09 1.29 -21.09
CA PRO A 222 -31.34 0.55 -20.99
C PRO A 222 -31.50 -0.50 -22.09
N ASP A 223 -30.81 -0.35 -23.23
CA ASP A 223 -30.86 -1.28 -24.35
C ASP A 223 -29.59 -1.24 -25.24
N ARG A 224 -29.59 -2.12 -26.25
CA ARG A 224 -28.50 -2.29 -27.24
C ARG A 224 -28.29 -1.04 -28.11
N ARG A 225 -29.31 -0.18 -28.27
CA ARG A 225 -29.20 1.10 -29.01
C ARG A 225 -28.54 2.18 -28.15
N GLY A 226 -28.85 2.26 -26.87
CA GLY A 226 -28.19 3.12 -25.90
C GLY A 226 -26.69 2.82 -25.79
N LEU A 227 -26.33 1.53 -25.82
CA LEU A 227 -24.94 1.08 -25.87
C LEU A 227 -24.23 1.50 -27.16
N GLN A 228 -24.88 1.40 -28.32
CA GLN A 228 -24.33 1.86 -29.61
C GLN A 228 -24.20 3.39 -29.70
N HIS A 229 -25.12 4.13 -29.08
CA HIS A 229 -25.06 5.59 -29.00
C HIS A 229 -23.91 6.07 -28.10
N LEU A 230 -23.68 5.39 -26.97
CA LEU A 230 -22.53 5.67 -26.10
C LEU A 230 -21.20 5.36 -26.81
N LEU A 231 -21.13 4.24 -27.52
CA LEU A 231 -19.93 3.86 -28.28
C LEU A 231 -19.64 4.78 -29.48
N SER A 232 -20.67 5.34 -30.13
CA SER A 232 -20.50 6.30 -31.23
C SER A 232 -20.03 7.67 -30.72
N GLN A 233 -20.53 8.12 -29.57
CA GLN A 233 -20.02 9.34 -28.89
C GLN A 233 -18.53 9.19 -28.51
N MET A 234 -18.13 8.03 -27.99
CA MET A 234 -16.72 7.72 -27.69
C MET A 234 -15.81 7.72 -28.93
N SER A 235 -16.37 7.40 -30.10
CA SER A 235 -15.62 7.38 -31.37
C SER A 235 -15.51 8.78 -32.00
N GLY A 236 -16.55 9.60 -31.87
CA GLY A 236 -16.58 10.99 -32.35
C GLY A 236 -15.65 11.92 -31.60
N GLU A 237 -15.57 11.80 -30.27
CA GLU A 237 -14.65 12.62 -29.45
C GLU A 237 -13.18 12.30 -29.72
N ASN A 238 -12.85 11.04 -30.04
CA ASN A 238 -11.51 10.63 -30.44
C ASN A 238 -11.10 11.15 -31.82
N ALA A 239 -12.07 11.36 -32.72
CA ALA A 239 -11.82 11.96 -34.03
C ALA A 239 -11.61 13.48 -33.93
N ALA A 240 -12.37 14.17 -33.08
CA ALA A 240 -12.24 15.62 -32.87
C ALA A 240 -10.93 16.03 -32.16
N ARG A 241 -10.31 15.13 -31.37
CA ARG A 241 -9.03 15.37 -30.67
C ARG A 241 -7.78 15.03 -31.50
N ARG A 242 -7.95 14.47 -32.70
CA ARG A 242 -6.86 14.12 -33.64
C ARG A 242 -6.75 15.08 -34.83
N GLY A 243 -7.58 16.13 -34.88
CA GLY A 243 -7.57 17.18 -35.90
C GLY A 243 -6.89 18.45 -35.40
#